data_AF-A0A1S9DY71-F1
#
_entry.id   AF-A0A1S9DY71-F1
#
_cell.length_a   1.000
_cell.length_b   1.000
_cell.length_c   1.000
_cell.angle_alpha   90.00
_cell.angle_beta   90.00
_cell.angle_gamma   90.00
#
_symmetry.space_group_name_H-M   'P 1'
#
loop_
_entity.id
_entity.type
_entity.pdbx_description
1 polymer ?
#
loop_
_entity_poly.entity_id
_entity_poly.type
_entity_poly.pdbx_seq_one_letter_code
_entity_poly.pdbx_strand_id
1 'polypeptide(L)'
;MRLQIPFLSLLSLLLFASFSHAFVGPSCMKIKDTLGTKPDIIFKKFQSEICDKGCKPVVAHYERFARKNVIKPLITKVMKDMGMPQHTKIVLNLAEDVFKVVNEKCAKNLGKGHLCQDPETLTKFGNCLKGNLMPTVMGKVGELMPLVAEPMCAKELAYFEKGDLWEKVIPSYIDKYAAVCQKL
;
A
#
# COMPACT_ATOMS: atom_id res chain seq x y z
N MET A 1 -29.12 -51.55 -11.23
CA MET A 1 -29.81 -50.25 -11.12
C MET A 1 -28.99 -49.21 -11.87
N ARG A 2 -29.41 -48.78 -13.07
CA ARG A 2 -28.66 -47.82 -13.90
C ARG A 2 -29.10 -46.41 -13.52
N LEU A 3 -28.19 -45.62 -12.95
CA LEU A 3 -28.44 -44.24 -12.54
C LEU A 3 -28.46 -43.35 -13.80
N GLN A 4 -29.65 -43.13 -14.38
CA GLN A 4 -29.84 -42.17 -15.47
C GLN A 4 -29.93 -40.76 -14.88
N ILE A 5 -28.80 -40.07 -14.76
CA ILE A 5 -28.79 -38.65 -14.40
C ILE A 5 -29.21 -37.86 -15.64
N PRO A 6 -30.33 -37.10 -15.61
CA PRO A 6 -30.81 -36.38 -16.77
C PRO A 6 -29.80 -35.29 -17.17
N PHE A 7 -29.52 -35.20 -18.47
CA PHE A 7 -28.55 -34.28 -19.06
C PHE A 7 -28.78 -32.80 -18.65
N LEU A 8 -30.05 -32.44 -18.39
CA LEU A 8 -30.48 -31.15 -17.87
C LEU A 8 -29.95 -30.85 -16.46
N SER A 9 -29.85 -31.85 -15.58
CA SER A 9 -29.30 -31.68 -14.22
C SER A 9 -27.78 -31.49 -14.23
N LEU A 10 -27.06 -32.09 -15.19
CA LEU A 10 -25.64 -31.80 -15.39
C LEU A 10 -25.42 -30.36 -15.87
N LEU A 11 -26.29 -29.86 -16.77
CA LEU A 11 -26.22 -28.48 -17.25
C LEU A 11 -26.49 -27.47 -16.12
N SER A 12 -27.42 -27.77 -15.21
CA SER A 12 -27.69 -26.93 -14.03
C SER A 12 -26.49 -26.85 -13.09
N LEU A 13 -25.78 -27.96 -12.84
CA LEU A 13 -24.57 -27.98 -12.01
C LEU A 13 -23.41 -27.16 -12.61
N LEU A 14 -23.27 -27.13 -13.94
CA LEU A 14 -22.25 -26.31 -14.62
C LEU A 14 -22.56 -24.81 -14.56
N LEU A 15 -23.84 -24.42 -14.54
CA LEU A 15 -24.25 -23.01 -14.41
C LEU A 15 -24.05 -22.46 -12.99
N PHE A 16 -24.20 -23.31 -11.96
CA PHE A 16 -23.90 -22.94 -10.56
C PHE A 16 -22.40 -23.04 -10.20
N ALA A 17 -21.57 -23.66 -11.03
CA ALA A 17 -20.11 -23.70 -10.83
C ALA A 17 -19.42 -22.34 -11.10
N SER A 18 -20.18 -21.30 -11.44
CA SER A 18 -19.70 -19.91 -11.48
C SER A 18 -19.59 -19.29 -10.08
N PHE A 19 -19.09 -20.06 -9.10
CA PHE A 19 -18.62 -19.49 -7.86
C PHE A 19 -17.31 -18.75 -8.16
N SER A 20 -17.43 -17.55 -8.70
CA SER A 20 -16.34 -16.58 -8.83
C SER A 20 -15.95 -16.15 -7.41
N HIS A 21 -15.30 -17.04 -6.67
CA HIS A 21 -14.49 -16.60 -5.54
C HIS A 21 -13.45 -15.68 -6.17
N ALA A 22 -13.34 -14.45 -5.68
CA ALA A 22 -12.26 -13.56 -6.05
C ALA A 22 -10.95 -14.28 -5.72
N PHE A 23 -10.39 -14.98 -6.71
CA PHE A 23 -9.20 -15.77 -6.54
C PHE A 23 -8.03 -14.80 -6.51
N VAL A 24 -7.55 -14.52 -5.31
CA VAL A 24 -6.30 -13.77 -5.12
C VAL A 24 -5.17 -14.64 -5.66
N GLY A 25 -4.44 -14.12 -6.64
CA GLY A 25 -3.34 -14.81 -7.26
C GLY A 25 -2.28 -15.23 -6.23
N PRO A 26 -1.70 -16.44 -6.33
CA PRO A 26 -0.67 -16.91 -5.40
C PRO A 26 0.52 -15.95 -5.25
N SER A 27 0.88 -15.19 -6.29
CA SER A 27 1.95 -14.19 -6.20
C SER A 27 1.62 -13.06 -5.21
N CYS A 28 0.34 -12.68 -5.07
CA CYS A 28 -0.06 -11.64 -4.11
C CYS A 28 0.11 -12.11 -2.66
N MET A 29 -0.07 -13.41 -2.42
CA MET A 29 0.16 -14.00 -1.10
C MET A 29 1.63 -13.94 -0.67
N LYS A 30 2.56 -13.92 -1.64
CA LYS A 30 4.01 -13.80 -1.41
C LYS A 30 4.50 -12.35 -1.23
N ILE A 31 3.67 -11.35 -1.57
CA ILE A 31 4.06 -9.94 -1.47
C ILE A 31 4.40 -9.58 -0.02
N LYS A 32 3.62 -10.06 0.96
CA LYS A 32 3.90 -9.81 2.39
C LYS A 32 5.32 -10.24 2.77
N ASP A 33 5.73 -11.43 2.35
CA ASP A 33 7.04 -11.98 2.67
C ASP A 33 8.16 -11.25 1.92
N THR A 34 7.90 -10.89 0.66
CA THR A 34 8.82 -10.11 -0.19
C THR A 34 9.09 -8.71 0.36
N LEU A 35 8.06 -8.08 0.92
CA LEU A 35 8.20 -6.80 1.58
C LEU A 35 9.15 -6.90 2.78
N GLY A 36 9.17 -8.02 3.50
CA GLY A 36 10.12 -8.31 4.57
C GLY A 36 10.41 -7.10 5.45
N THR A 37 11.69 -6.69 5.50
CA THR A 37 12.17 -5.49 6.22
C THR A 37 12.27 -4.25 5.34
N LYS A 38 11.85 -4.29 4.08
CA LYS A 38 11.96 -3.14 3.16
C LYS A 38 11.21 -1.89 3.67
N PRO A 39 10.05 -1.99 4.33
CA PRO A 39 9.46 -0.85 5.02
C PRO A 39 10.39 -0.21 6.07
N ASP A 40 11.26 -0.98 6.72
CA ASP A 40 12.23 -0.45 7.69
C ASP A 40 13.28 0.43 7.03
N ILE A 41 13.65 0.16 5.78
CA ILE A 41 14.54 1.02 5.00
C ILE A 41 13.90 2.41 4.84
N ILE A 42 12.60 2.46 4.55
CA ILE A 42 11.85 3.70 4.40
C ILE A 42 11.80 4.47 5.72
N PHE A 43 11.54 3.79 6.85
CA PHE A 43 11.54 4.43 8.16
C PHE A 43 12.92 4.93 8.59
N LYS A 44 14.00 4.18 8.30
CA LYS A 44 15.37 4.63 8.55
C LYS A 44 15.70 5.88 7.73
N LYS A 45 15.34 5.90 6.44
CA LYS A 45 15.52 7.07 5.58
C LYS A 45 14.71 8.26 6.10
N PHE A 46 13.46 8.03 6.50
CA PHE A 46 12.61 9.07 7.10
C PHE A 46 13.26 9.64 8.37
N GLN A 47 13.77 8.82 9.28
CA GLN A 47 14.51 9.29 10.45
C GLN A 47 15.68 10.19 10.02
N SER A 48 16.58 9.70 9.16
CA SER A 48 17.81 10.40 8.78
C SER A 48 17.60 11.67 7.96
N GLU A 49 16.57 11.71 7.10
CA GLU A 49 16.36 12.82 6.17
C GLU A 49 15.32 13.82 6.64
N ILE A 50 14.42 13.40 7.53
CA ILE A 50 13.33 14.23 8.01
C ILE A 50 13.59 14.60 9.47
N CYS A 51 13.65 13.60 10.35
CA CYS A 51 13.73 13.86 11.78
C CYS A 51 15.08 14.46 12.18
N ASP A 52 16.18 13.85 11.76
CA ASP A 52 17.54 14.29 12.12
C ASP A 52 17.89 15.65 11.49
N LYS A 53 17.18 16.03 10.42
CA LYS A 53 17.28 17.35 9.78
C LYS A 53 16.35 18.40 10.40
N GLY A 54 15.70 18.10 11.53
CA GLY A 54 14.89 19.06 12.28
C GLY A 54 13.50 19.34 11.70
N CYS A 55 13.02 18.53 10.74
CA CYS A 55 11.62 18.58 10.32
C CYS A 55 10.71 18.20 11.49
N LYS A 56 9.50 18.77 11.51
CA LYS A 56 8.47 18.44 12.51
C LYS A 56 7.18 17.96 11.84
N PRO A 57 7.14 16.75 11.25
CA PRO A 57 5.99 16.28 10.49
C PRO A 57 4.78 16.10 11.41
N VAL A 58 3.74 16.89 11.18
CA VAL A 58 2.41 16.65 11.74
C VAL A 58 1.50 16.04 10.67
N VAL A 59 0.40 15.42 11.10
CA VAL A 59 -0.59 14.82 10.19
C VAL A 59 -1.05 15.82 9.12
N ALA A 60 -1.24 17.08 9.48
CA ALA A 60 -1.67 18.14 8.57
C ALA A 60 -0.69 18.35 7.39
N HIS A 61 0.59 17.94 7.51
CA HIS A 61 1.55 18.01 6.39
C HIS A 61 1.17 17.05 5.27
N TYR A 62 0.47 15.95 5.59
CA TYR A 62 -0.04 15.04 4.56
C TYR A 62 -1.01 15.77 3.63
N GLU A 63 -2.08 16.34 4.18
CA GLU A 63 -3.10 17.01 3.37
C GLU A 63 -2.57 18.27 2.69
N ARG A 64 -1.77 19.09 3.40
CA ARG A 64 -1.26 20.35 2.86
C ARG A 64 -0.20 20.16 1.78
N PHE A 65 0.58 19.08 1.82
CA PHE A 65 1.71 18.91 0.91
C PHE A 65 1.92 17.47 0.42
N ALA A 66 2.11 16.50 1.33
CA ALA A 66 2.64 15.20 0.94
C ALA A 66 1.68 14.44 0.01
N ARG A 67 0.37 14.53 0.24
CA ARG A 67 -0.64 13.90 -0.60
C ARG A 67 -0.49 14.27 -2.07
N LYS A 68 -0.44 15.58 -2.37
CA LYS A 68 -0.36 16.10 -3.75
C LYS A 68 1.03 15.97 -4.36
N ASN A 69 2.08 16.27 -3.60
CA ASN A 69 3.43 16.47 -4.13
C ASN A 69 4.34 15.25 -3.98
N VAL A 70 3.99 14.31 -3.10
CA VAL A 70 4.82 13.16 -2.73
C VAL A 70 4.11 11.85 -3.06
N ILE A 71 2.98 11.59 -2.41
CA ILE A 71 2.29 10.28 -2.45
C ILE A 71 1.62 10.04 -3.80
N LYS A 72 0.78 10.97 -4.28
CA LYS A 72 0.12 10.81 -5.59
C LYS A 72 1.13 10.63 -6.73
N PRO A 73 2.18 11.47 -6.87
CA PRO A 73 3.11 11.30 -7.98
C PRO A 73 4.05 10.09 -7.80
N LEU A 74 4.29 9.61 -6.57
CA LEU A 74 4.97 8.33 -6.34
C LEU A 74 4.14 7.16 -6.87
N ILE A 75 2.86 7.09 -6.50
CA ILE A 75 1.94 6.04 -6.96
C ILE A 75 1.82 6.07 -8.48
N THR A 76 1.62 7.25 -9.08
CA THR A 76 1.56 7.38 -10.55
C THR A 76 2.83 6.87 -11.22
N LYS A 77 4.01 7.17 -10.67
CA LYS A 77 5.27 6.67 -11.21
C LYS A 77 5.37 5.15 -11.08
N VAL A 78 5.11 4.61 -9.90
CA VAL A 78 5.17 3.16 -9.62
C VAL A 78 4.22 2.38 -10.53
N MET A 79 2.98 2.85 -10.70
CA MET A 79 2.00 2.21 -11.60
C MET A 79 2.43 2.26 -13.07
N LYS A 80 3.06 3.36 -13.49
CA LYS A 80 3.65 3.47 -14.84
C LYS A 80 4.81 2.50 -15.01
N ASP A 81 5.74 2.45 -14.07
CA ASP A 81 6.94 1.60 -14.13
C ASP A 81 6.59 0.09 -14.08
N MET A 82 5.48 -0.27 -13.43
CA MET A 82 4.91 -1.64 -13.46
C MET A 82 4.14 -1.98 -14.75
N GLY A 83 3.93 -1.02 -15.65
CA GLY A 83 3.11 -1.21 -16.85
C GLY A 83 1.62 -1.39 -16.55
N MET A 84 1.13 -0.74 -15.49
CA MET A 84 -0.27 -0.77 -15.06
C MET A 84 -0.92 0.63 -14.90
N PRO A 85 -0.62 1.63 -15.75
CA PRO A 85 -1.12 3.00 -15.55
C PRO A 85 -2.66 3.09 -15.52
N GLN A 86 -3.36 2.18 -16.20
CA GLN A 86 -4.83 2.11 -16.21
C GLN A 86 -5.45 1.85 -14.83
N HIS A 87 -4.70 1.25 -13.90
CA HIS A 87 -5.17 0.97 -12.54
C HIS A 87 -4.73 2.02 -11.52
N THR A 88 -4.07 3.11 -11.95
CA THR A 88 -3.55 4.15 -11.05
C THR A 88 -4.63 4.72 -10.12
N LYS A 89 -5.84 4.96 -10.65
CA LYS A 89 -6.95 5.50 -9.85
C LYS A 89 -7.34 4.57 -8.70
N ILE A 90 -7.32 3.25 -8.92
CA ILE A 90 -7.65 2.24 -7.90
C ILE A 90 -6.63 2.32 -6.76
N VAL A 91 -5.33 2.36 -7.08
CA VAL A 91 -4.27 2.43 -6.07
C VAL A 91 -4.24 3.79 -5.36
N LEU A 92 -4.57 4.87 -6.06
CA LEU A 92 -4.74 6.18 -5.44
C LEU A 92 -5.87 6.16 -4.40
N ASN A 93 -7.02 5.57 -4.72
CA ASN A 93 -8.13 5.45 -3.76
C ASN A 93 -7.72 4.59 -2.55
N LEU A 94 -7.02 3.47 -2.78
CA LEU A 94 -6.50 2.64 -1.70
C LEU A 94 -5.55 3.44 -0.78
N ALA A 95 -4.70 4.30 -1.34
CA ALA A 95 -3.83 5.16 -0.54
C ALA A 95 -4.60 6.16 0.32
N GLU A 96 -5.73 6.69 -0.17
CA GLU A 96 -6.63 7.53 0.63
C GLU A 96 -7.29 6.74 1.76
N ASP A 97 -7.72 5.49 1.50
CA ASP A 97 -8.28 4.60 2.52
C ASP A 97 -7.24 4.26 3.60
N VAL A 98 -6.00 3.97 3.20
CA VAL A 98 -4.88 3.76 4.13
C VAL A 98 -4.64 5.02 4.96
N PHE A 99 -4.60 6.20 4.35
CA PHE A 99 -4.43 7.45 5.08
C PHE A 99 -5.54 7.67 6.10
N LYS A 100 -6.80 7.43 5.74
CA LYS A 100 -7.94 7.53 6.67
C LYS A 100 -7.74 6.64 7.89
N VAL A 101 -7.39 5.37 7.68
CA VAL A 101 -7.14 4.41 8.78
C VAL A 101 -5.96 4.84 9.63
N VAL A 102 -4.86 5.29 9.02
CA VAL A 102 -3.67 5.76 9.73
C VAL A 102 -3.98 7.00 10.56
N ASN A 103 -4.76 7.94 10.01
CA ASN A 103 -5.19 9.12 10.74
C ASN A 103 -6.08 8.74 11.94
N GLU A 104 -7.04 7.84 11.75
CA GLU A 104 -7.98 7.43 12.79
C GLU A 104 -7.37 6.55 13.89
N LYS A 105 -6.34 5.75 13.57
CA LYS A 105 -5.78 4.75 14.48
C LYS A 105 -4.36 5.04 14.96
N CYS A 106 -3.51 5.57 14.09
CA CYS A 106 -2.08 5.76 14.39
C CYS A 106 -1.78 7.18 14.83
N ALA A 107 -2.43 8.17 14.21
CA ALA A 107 -2.15 9.55 14.50
C ALA A 107 -2.80 10.08 15.78
N LYS A 108 -3.83 9.41 16.32
CA LYS A 108 -4.47 9.81 17.59
C LYS A 108 -3.46 9.95 18.74
N ASN A 109 -2.45 9.09 18.78
CA ASN A 109 -1.43 9.08 19.81
C ASN A 109 -0.41 10.23 19.68
N LEU A 110 -0.39 10.96 18.56
CA LEU A 110 0.47 12.13 18.38
C LEU A 110 -0.04 13.35 19.13
N GLY A 111 -1.35 13.45 19.40
CA GLY A 111 -1.94 14.63 20.02
C GLY A 111 -1.59 15.92 19.26
N LYS A 112 -0.97 16.89 19.95
CA LYS A 112 -0.44 18.14 19.36
C LYS A 112 1.03 18.05 18.93
N GLY A 113 1.65 16.87 19.09
CA GLY A 113 3.05 16.60 18.77
C GLY A 113 3.30 16.31 17.29
N HIS A 114 4.52 15.88 16.98
CA HIS A 114 4.96 15.53 15.63
C HIS A 114 5.70 14.19 15.59
N LEU A 115 5.75 13.56 14.41
CA LEU A 115 6.33 12.22 14.23
C LEU A 115 7.79 12.13 14.71
N CYS A 116 8.54 13.23 14.60
CA CYS A 116 9.95 13.29 14.95
C CYS A 116 10.23 13.83 16.37
N GLN A 117 9.24 13.84 17.27
CA GLN A 117 9.41 14.45 18.61
C GLN A 117 10.35 13.63 19.49
N ASP A 118 10.33 12.31 19.32
CA ASP A 118 11.24 11.37 19.94
C ASP A 118 11.28 10.05 19.11
N PRO A 119 12.33 9.22 19.25
CA PRO A 119 12.46 7.98 18.49
C PRO A 119 11.34 6.95 18.74
N GLU A 120 10.77 6.94 19.95
CA GLU A 120 9.70 6.01 20.32
C GLU A 120 8.39 6.37 19.60
N THR A 121 8.09 7.65 19.45
CA THR A 121 6.93 8.15 18.71
C THR A 121 6.96 7.71 17.25
N LEU A 122 8.09 7.92 16.55
CA LEU A 122 8.21 7.49 15.15
C LEU A 122 8.07 5.96 15.03
N THR A 123 8.69 5.22 15.95
CA THR A 123 8.62 3.76 16.00
C THR A 123 7.20 3.26 16.23
N LYS A 124 6.47 3.83 17.20
CA LYS A 124 5.06 3.50 17.48
C LYS A 124 4.17 3.79 16.28
N PHE A 125 4.36 4.95 15.65
CA PHE A 125 3.62 5.31 14.45
C PHE A 125 3.91 4.32 13.31
N GLY A 126 5.18 4.00 13.07
CA GLY A 126 5.58 3.07 12.02
C GLY A 126 5.04 1.65 12.23
N ASN A 127 5.07 1.15 13.47
CA ASN A 127 4.49 -0.15 13.81
C ASN A 127 2.97 -0.15 13.65
N CYS A 128 2.28 0.94 14.02
CA CYS A 128 0.86 1.07 13.78
C CYS A 128 0.51 1.09 12.27
N LEU A 129 1.29 1.81 11.46
CA LEU A 129 1.12 1.82 10.00
C LEU A 129 1.27 0.41 9.43
N LYS A 130 2.36 -0.29 9.76
CA LYS A 130 2.61 -1.67 9.32
C LYS A 130 1.48 -2.62 9.72
N GLY A 131 1.01 -2.51 10.96
CA GLY A 131 -0.07 -3.35 11.49
C GLY A 131 -1.42 -3.12 10.83
N ASN A 132 -1.67 -1.93 10.27
CA ASN A 132 -2.96 -1.60 9.65
C ASN A 132 -2.94 -1.67 8.11
N LEU A 133 -1.78 -1.63 7.46
CA LEU A 133 -1.68 -1.60 6.00
C LEU A 133 -2.35 -2.82 5.34
N MET A 134 -1.89 -4.03 5.65
CA MET A 134 -2.43 -5.26 5.02
C MET A 134 -3.92 -5.50 5.35
N PRO A 135 -4.39 -5.31 6.60
CA PRO A 135 -5.83 -5.35 6.88
C PRO A 135 -6.65 -4.38 6.04
N THR A 136 -6.18 -3.15 5.82
CA THR A 136 -6.86 -2.18 4.96
C THR A 136 -6.91 -2.65 3.51
N VAL A 137 -5.82 -3.18 2.97
CA VAL A 137 -5.76 -3.75 1.61
C VAL A 137 -6.77 -4.90 1.47
N MET A 138 -6.78 -5.84 2.41
CA MET A 138 -7.69 -6.99 2.37
C MET A 138 -9.16 -6.57 2.51
N GLY A 139 -9.46 -5.56 3.32
CA GLY A 139 -10.80 -4.98 3.42
C GLY A 139 -11.30 -4.34 2.12
N LYS A 140 -10.41 -4.12 1.15
CA LYS A 140 -10.69 -3.50 -0.15
C LYS A 140 -10.53 -4.47 -1.32
N VAL A 141 -10.37 -5.77 -1.07
CA VAL A 141 -10.10 -6.77 -2.11
C VAL A 141 -11.13 -6.78 -3.25
N GLY A 142 -12.41 -6.49 -2.96
CA GLY A 142 -13.46 -6.36 -3.98
C GLY A 142 -13.20 -5.22 -4.96
N GLU A 143 -12.74 -4.06 -4.48
CA GLU A 143 -12.37 -2.92 -5.34
C GLU A 143 -11.02 -3.16 -6.05
N LEU A 144 -10.17 -3.98 -5.44
CA LEU A 144 -8.83 -4.34 -5.93
C LEU A 144 -8.83 -5.57 -6.85
N MET A 145 -9.98 -6.18 -7.15
CA MET A 145 -10.09 -7.37 -8.00
C MET A 145 -9.22 -7.32 -9.27
N PRO A 146 -9.15 -6.20 -10.02
CA PRO A 146 -8.30 -6.12 -11.21
C PRO A 146 -6.80 -6.25 -10.94
N LEU A 147 -6.35 -5.94 -9.72
CA LEU A 147 -4.94 -5.93 -9.30
C LEU A 147 -4.52 -7.22 -8.58
N VAL A 148 -5.48 -7.94 -8.01
CA VAL A 148 -5.20 -9.17 -7.23
C VAL A 148 -5.33 -10.45 -8.05
N ALA A 149 -5.54 -10.35 -9.37
CA ALA A 149 -5.43 -11.48 -10.28
C ALA A 149 -3.96 -11.85 -10.52
N GLU A 150 -3.67 -13.13 -10.72
CA GLU A 150 -2.29 -13.64 -10.78
C GLU A 150 -1.35 -12.89 -11.75
N PRO A 151 -1.74 -12.57 -13.00
CA PRO A 151 -0.86 -11.82 -13.90
C PRO A 151 -0.47 -10.43 -13.36
N MET A 152 -1.35 -9.80 -12.57
CA MET A 152 -1.06 -8.51 -11.94
C MET A 152 -0.24 -8.70 -10.67
N CYS A 153 -0.60 -9.66 -9.84
CA CYS A 153 0.19 -10.03 -8.66
C CYS A 153 1.64 -10.35 -9.01
N ALA A 154 1.89 -11.09 -10.10
CA ALA A 154 3.24 -11.43 -10.55
C ALA A 154 4.03 -10.18 -10.97
N LYS A 155 3.39 -9.19 -11.60
CA LYS A 155 4.01 -7.90 -11.94
C LYS A 155 4.34 -7.09 -10.70
N GLU A 156 3.41 -7.01 -9.76
CA GLU A 156 3.61 -6.32 -8.47
C GLU A 156 4.77 -6.95 -7.69
N LEU A 157 4.74 -8.28 -7.55
CA LEU A 157 5.79 -9.05 -6.89
C LEU A 157 7.17 -8.79 -7.51
N ALA A 158 7.29 -8.98 -8.83
CA ALA A 158 8.53 -8.75 -9.56
C ALA A 158 9.02 -7.29 -9.45
N TYR A 159 8.12 -6.32 -9.32
CA TYR A 159 8.48 -4.92 -9.12
C TYR A 159 8.92 -4.63 -7.68
N PHE A 160 8.25 -5.21 -6.67
CA PHE A 160 8.62 -5.06 -5.26
C PHE A 160 9.95 -5.74 -4.91
N GLU A 161 10.34 -6.77 -5.66
CA GLU A 161 11.66 -7.39 -5.54
C GLU A 161 12.80 -6.48 -6.04
N LYS A 162 12.53 -5.55 -6.97
CA LYS A 162 13.57 -4.63 -7.49
C LYS A 162 14.09 -3.71 -6.39
N GLY A 163 15.41 -3.72 -6.18
CA GLY A 163 16.08 -2.85 -5.20
C GLY A 163 15.83 -1.36 -5.44
N ASP A 164 15.81 -0.93 -6.70
CA ASP A 164 15.66 0.47 -7.10
C ASP A 164 14.40 1.16 -6.55
N LEU A 165 13.28 0.44 -6.38
CA LEU A 165 12.07 1.00 -5.79
C LEU A 165 12.35 1.52 -4.37
N TRP A 166 13.04 0.71 -3.58
CA TRP A 166 13.26 0.91 -2.15
C TRP A 166 14.48 1.79 -1.87
N GLU A 167 15.48 1.73 -2.75
CA GLU A 167 16.76 2.42 -2.56
C GLU A 167 16.82 3.77 -3.28
N LYS A 168 16.04 3.96 -4.36
CA LYS A 168 16.10 5.17 -5.18
C LYS A 168 14.75 5.85 -5.31
N VAL A 169 13.73 5.10 -5.77
CA VAL A 169 12.43 5.70 -6.11
C VAL A 169 11.77 6.26 -4.86
N ILE A 170 11.38 5.45 -3.88
CA ILE A 170 10.72 5.94 -2.66
C ILE A 170 11.59 6.98 -1.93
N PRO A 171 12.90 6.77 -1.73
CA PRO A 171 13.78 7.77 -1.12
C PRO A 171 13.77 9.13 -1.81
N SER A 172 13.79 9.18 -3.14
CA SER A 172 13.74 10.47 -3.87
C SER A 172 12.46 11.28 -3.60
N TYR A 173 11.35 10.61 -3.23
CA TYR A 173 10.11 11.26 -2.85
C TYR A 173 10.11 11.70 -1.37
N ILE A 174 10.84 10.99 -0.50
CA ILE A 174 11.14 11.47 0.86
C ILE A 174 11.98 12.76 0.78
N ASP A 175 12.99 12.80 -0.09
CA ASP A 175 13.85 13.97 -0.27
C ASP A 175 13.05 15.20 -0.72
N LYS A 176 12.02 15.03 -1.57
CA LYS A 176 11.09 16.12 -1.95
C LYS A 176 10.36 16.70 -0.75
N TYR A 177 9.95 15.86 0.20
CA TYR A 177 9.34 16.33 1.44
C TYR A 177 10.37 17.01 2.35
N ALA A 178 11.55 16.40 2.50
CA ALA A 178 12.66 16.93 3.29
C ALA A 178 13.03 18.36 2.89
N ALA A 179 13.03 18.65 1.58
CA ALA A 179 13.40 19.96 1.04
C ALA A 179 12.50 21.13 1.50
N VAL A 180 11.28 20.85 1.97
CA VAL A 180 10.30 21.88 2.33
C VAL A 180 9.75 21.73 3.75
N CYS A 181 9.97 20.60 4.42
CA CYS A 181 9.29 20.19 5.65
C CYS A 181 9.34 21.21 6.79
N GLN A 182 10.43 22.00 6.90
CA GLN A 182 10.63 22.98 7.96
C GLN A 182 9.78 24.25 7.75
N LYS A 183 9.27 24.44 6.52
CA LYS A 183 8.45 25.60 6.12
C LYS A 183 6.95 25.25 6.03
N LEU A 184 6.59 23.99 6.29
CA LEU A 184 5.21 23.49 6.23
C LEU A 184 4.44 23.75 7.51
#